data_AF-A0A1F6BG45-F1
#
_entry.id   AF-A0A1F6BG45-F1
#
_cell.length_a   1.000
_cell.length_b   1.000
_cell.length_c   1.000
_cell.angle_alpha   90.00
_cell.angle_beta   90.00
_cell.angle_gamma   90.00
#
_symmetry.space_group_name_H-M   'P 1'
#
loop_
_entity.id
_entity.type
_entity.pdbx_description
1 polymer ?
#
loop_
_entity_poly.entity_id
_entity_poly.type
_entity_poly.pdbx_seq_one_letter_code
_entity_poly.pdbx_strand_id
1 'polypeptide(L)'
;MGENGIFMDYVEAQYPGYRGGHGWIENLASYRENVHWFKPGEVERSNTLQFDIERHVEWDDKYNLLPFTYSAMANAAYPVPSRVRDMLHLPSGPRREEFETIAQKLPGFKVLERFVGNPQACWYENSALGILVDWNVHSDRINSKNIGIAAVYFETVPTLEVLIQQILPNVVKYFNIINPTRQLNPVIVNKTIALARQRDIIIPKRRVSR
;
A
#
# COMPACT_ATOMS: atom_id res chain seq x y z
N MET A 1 -26.46 14.44 -19.45
CA MET A 1 -26.64 14.19 -17.99
C MET A 1 -25.33 14.60 -17.34
N GLY A 2 -25.34 15.67 -16.55
CA GLY A 2 -24.13 16.29 -16.02
C GLY A 2 -23.67 15.60 -14.74
N GLU A 3 -22.52 14.95 -14.78
CA GLU A 3 -21.84 14.47 -13.57
C GLU A 3 -21.19 15.68 -12.88
N ASN A 4 -21.65 15.98 -11.68
CA ASN A 4 -21.11 17.02 -10.80
C ASN A 4 -19.76 16.56 -10.23
N GLY A 5 -18.71 16.53 -11.04
CA GLY A 5 -17.34 16.39 -10.57
C GLY A 5 -16.91 17.68 -9.84
N ILE A 6 -16.34 17.56 -8.64
CA ILE A 6 -15.76 18.71 -7.96
C ILE A 6 -14.38 18.96 -8.56
N PHE A 7 -14.28 20.05 -9.32
CA PHE A 7 -13.05 20.51 -9.95
C PHE A 7 -12.32 21.49 -9.01
N MET A 8 -11.35 21.04 -8.22
CA MET A 8 -10.60 21.94 -7.32
C MET A 8 -9.31 22.48 -7.95
N ASP A 9 -9.17 23.80 -7.95
CA ASP A 9 -7.88 24.46 -8.11
C ASP A 9 -7.21 24.55 -6.72
N TYR A 10 -6.14 23.79 -6.54
CA TYR A 10 -5.12 23.84 -5.47
C TYR A 10 -5.54 24.49 -4.13
N VAL A 11 -5.93 23.67 -3.16
CA VAL A 11 -5.80 24.02 -1.73
C VAL A 11 -4.60 23.26 -1.19
N GLU A 12 -3.69 23.97 -0.53
CA GLU A 12 -2.51 23.46 0.17
C GLU A 12 -2.88 22.35 1.17
N ALA A 13 -2.94 21.12 0.67
CA ALA A 13 -2.94 19.92 1.47
C ALA A 13 -1.85 19.04 0.88
N GLN A 14 -0.78 18.80 1.64
CA GLN A 14 0.16 17.68 1.53
C GLN A 14 -0.11 16.75 0.31
N TYR A 15 0.33 17.17 -0.88
CA TYR A 15 0.07 16.51 -2.16
C TYR A 15 1.39 15.87 -2.67
N PRO A 16 1.77 14.66 -2.23
CA PRO A 16 2.96 13.99 -2.74
C PRO A 16 2.59 13.27 -4.05
N GLY A 17 2.32 14.02 -5.12
CA GLY A 17 1.97 13.44 -6.42
C GLY A 17 2.56 14.16 -7.63
N TYR A 18 3.29 15.27 -7.43
CA TYR A 18 3.98 15.91 -8.55
C TYR A 18 5.36 15.32 -8.76
N ARG A 19 5.60 14.76 -9.96
CA ARG A 19 6.82 14.88 -10.77
C ARG A 19 6.49 14.40 -12.20
N GLY A 20 6.77 15.25 -13.19
CA GLY A 20 6.19 15.18 -14.53
C GLY A 20 6.38 13.87 -15.30
N GLY A 21 5.39 13.58 -16.15
CA GLY A 21 5.23 12.40 -17.02
C GLY A 21 3.82 12.41 -17.65
N HIS A 22 3.47 11.38 -18.44
CA HIS A 22 2.11 11.17 -18.98
C HIS A 22 1.10 10.65 -17.93
N GLY A 23 1.54 10.39 -16.69
CA GLY A 23 0.68 9.94 -15.61
C GLY A 23 1.37 9.91 -14.24
N TRP A 24 0.62 9.53 -13.20
CA TRP A 24 1.12 9.28 -11.83
C TRP A 24 0.17 8.38 -11.03
N ILE A 25 0.65 7.90 -9.87
CA ILE A 25 -0.15 7.17 -8.88
C ILE A 25 -0.54 8.13 -7.76
N GLU A 26 -1.83 8.20 -7.48
CA GLU A 26 -2.42 8.99 -6.40
C GLU A 26 -2.93 8.07 -5.29
N ASN A 27 -2.48 8.33 -4.05
CA ASN A 27 -3.07 7.67 -2.88
C ASN A 27 -4.43 8.29 -2.55
N LEU A 28 -5.51 7.71 -3.06
CA LEU A 28 -6.88 8.09 -2.70
C LEU A 28 -7.08 7.96 -1.20
N ALA A 29 -6.62 6.88 -0.60
CA ALA A 29 -6.52 6.80 0.84
C ALA A 29 -5.22 6.11 1.22
N SER A 30 -4.52 6.69 2.19
CA SER A 30 -3.39 6.04 2.84
C SER A 30 -3.69 6.03 4.32
N TYR A 31 -3.96 4.85 4.86
CA TYR A 31 -3.78 4.65 6.29
C TYR A 31 -2.29 4.43 6.52
N ARG A 32 -1.70 5.24 7.38
CA ARG A 32 -0.41 4.95 8.00
C ARG A 32 -0.66 5.03 9.48
N GLU A 33 -0.06 4.14 10.26
CA GLU A 33 -0.11 4.24 11.72
C GLU A 33 0.30 5.65 12.16
N ASN A 34 -0.71 6.44 12.53
CA ASN A 34 -0.58 7.75 13.12
C ASN A 34 -1.53 7.77 14.31
N VAL A 35 -0.98 7.88 15.51
CA VAL A 35 -1.66 7.69 16.80
C VAL A 35 -2.49 8.93 17.19
N HIS A 36 -2.85 9.80 16.24
CA HIS A 36 -3.58 11.04 16.50
C HIS A 36 -5.07 10.86 16.85
N TRP A 37 -5.53 9.62 17.07
CA TRP A 37 -6.75 9.37 17.85
C TRP A 37 -6.49 9.43 19.38
N PHE A 38 -5.23 9.61 19.81
CA PHE A 38 -4.80 9.77 21.21
C PHE A 38 -4.06 11.11 21.42
N LYS A 39 -4.09 11.61 22.66
CA LYS A 39 -3.79 13.01 23.04
C LYS A 39 -2.34 13.44 22.75
N PRO A 40 -2.06 14.75 22.57
CA PRO A 40 -0.70 15.26 22.34
C PRO A 40 0.22 15.06 23.55
N GLY A 41 1.44 14.55 23.33
CA GLY A 41 2.51 14.43 24.34
C GLY A 41 3.18 13.06 24.43
N GLU A 42 2.61 12.02 23.81
CA GLU A 42 3.09 10.65 23.91
C GLU A 42 3.59 10.11 22.56
N VAL A 43 4.92 10.11 22.40
CA VAL A 43 5.69 9.15 21.56
C VAL A 43 5.79 9.37 20.04
N GLU A 44 6.92 8.91 19.52
CA GLU A 44 7.50 9.02 18.17
C GLU A 44 6.67 8.39 17.01
N ARG A 45 6.95 8.87 15.79
CA ARG A 45 6.38 8.44 14.50
C ARG A 45 6.62 6.94 14.24
N SER A 46 5.57 6.16 13.99
CA SER A 46 5.66 4.76 13.51
C SER A 46 5.32 4.69 12.02
N ASN A 47 6.33 4.60 11.14
CA ASN A 47 6.16 4.40 9.69
C ASN A 47 5.82 2.94 9.31
N THR A 48 5.17 2.18 10.19
CA THR A 48 5.44 0.73 10.25
C THR A 48 4.27 -0.16 9.82
N LEU A 49 3.06 0.36 9.66
CA LEU A 49 1.93 -0.28 9.00
C LEU A 49 1.24 0.73 8.09
N GLN A 50 0.98 0.33 6.86
CA GLN A 50 0.36 1.14 5.84
C GLN A 50 -0.64 0.33 5.01
N PHE A 51 -1.71 1.00 4.61
CA PHE A 51 -2.76 0.45 3.75
C PHE A 51 -3.23 1.54 2.78
N ASP A 52 -2.93 1.32 1.51
CA ASP A 52 -3.17 2.27 0.44
C ASP A 52 -4.26 1.76 -0.51
N ILE A 53 -5.15 2.68 -0.88
CA ILE A 53 -6.00 2.58 -2.05
C ILE A 53 -5.53 3.64 -3.03
N GLU A 54 -5.12 3.20 -4.21
CA GLU A 54 -4.43 4.01 -5.19
C GLU A 54 -5.30 4.19 -6.43
N ARG A 55 -5.20 5.38 -7.04
CA ARG A 55 -5.76 5.73 -8.33
C ARG A 55 -4.62 6.04 -9.28
N HIS A 56 -4.62 5.42 -10.44
CA HIS A 56 -3.68 5.66 -11.52
C HIS A 56 -4.31 6.68 -12.44
N VAL A 57 -3.55 7.74 -12.70
CA VAL A 57 -4.01 8.89 -13.46
C VAL A 57 -3.11 9.03 -14.68
N GLU A 58 -3.70 9.03 -15.87
CA GLU A 58 -2.97 9.06 -17.13
C GLU A 58 -3.64 10.01 -18.13
N TRP A 59 -2.84 10.63 -19.00
CA TRP A 59 -3.30 11.45 -20.12
C TRP A 59 -2.81 10.85 -21.42
N ASP A 60 -3.66 10.89 -22.45
CA ASP A 60 -3.26 10.56 -23.81
C ASP A 60 -2.32 11.63 -24.40
N ASP A 61 -1.77 11.35 -25.58
CA ASP A 61 -0.88 12.25 -26.31
C ASP A 61 -1.55 13.58 -26.73
N LYS A 62 -2.88 13.61 -26.73
CA LYS A 62 -3.70 14.80 -27.03
C LYS A 62 -4.13 15.53 -25.75
N TYR A 63 -3.61 15.11 -24.61
CA TYR A 63 -3.87 15.67 -23.28
C TYR A 63 -5.32 15.51 -22.80
N ASN A 64 -6.03 14.50 -23.30
CA ASN A 64 -7.28 14.05 -22.71
C ASN A 64 -6.98 13.14 -21.53
N LEU A 65 -7.72 13.31 -20.44
CA LEU A 65 -7.64 12.43 -19.29
C LEU A 65 -8.17 11.05 -19.67
N LEU A 66 -7.35 10.01 -19.48
CA LEU A 66 -7.76 8.62 -19.67
C LEU A 66 -8.60 8.13 -18.49
N PRO A 67 -9.41 7.08 -18.68
CA PRO A 67 -10.14 6.46 -17.58
C PRO A 67 -9.18 6.05 -16.46
N PHE A 68 -9.56 6.35 -15.21
CA PHE A 68 -8.78 5.93 -14.07
C PHE A 68 -8.75 4.41 -13.94
N THR A 69 -7.63 3.91 -13.42
CA THR A 69 -7.55 2.55 -12.90
C THR A 69 -7.10 2.58 -11.45
N TYR A 70 -7.28 1.47 -10.74
CA TYR A 70 -7.13 1.44 -9.28
C TYR A 70 -6.32 0.22 -8.82
N SER A 71 -5.52 0.40 -7.78
CA SER A 71 -4.75 -0.67 -7.10
C SER A 71 -4.87 -0.54 -5.58
N ALA A 72 -4.43 -1.58 -4.88
CA ALA A 72 -4.37 -1.58 -3.42
C ALA A 72 -3.11 -2.29 -2.92
N MET A 73 -2.57 -1.78 -1.83
CA MET A 73 -1.41 -2.36 -1.14
C MET A 73 -1.61 -2.29 0.37
N ALA A 74 -1.26 -3.37 1.05
CA ALA A 74 -1.06 -3.40 2.49
C ALA A 74 0.39 -3.75 2.78
N ASN A 75 1.10 -2.93 3.54
CA ASN A 75 2.51 -3.16 3.86
C ASN A 75 2.83 -2.82 5.31
N ALA A 76 3.85 -3.49 5.86
CA ALA A 76 4.41 -3.18 7.15
C ALA A 76 5.94 -3.18 7.07
N ALA A 77 6.57 -2.33 7.88
CA ALA A 77 8.02 -2.22 7.99
C ALA A 77 8.44 -2.44 9.45
N TYR A 78 9.38 -3.34 9.67
CA TYR A 78 9.91 -3.65 11.01
C TYR A 78 11.38 -3.31 11.04
N PRO A 79 11.88 -2.64 12.09
CA PRO A 79 13.32 -2.52 12.26
C PRO A 79 13.95 -3.91 12.30
N VAL A 80 15.09 -4.10 11.62
CA VAL A 80 15.83 -5.37 11.68
C VAL A 80 16.16 -5.68 13.15
N PRO A 81 15.99 -6.94 13.60
CA PRO A 81 16.35 -7.35 14.95
C PRO A 81 17.77 -6.94 15.30
N SER A 82 17.95 -6.44 16.52
CA SER A 82 19.26 -6.10 17.07
C SER A 82 19.29 -6.44 18.54
N ARG A 83 20.49 -6.67 19.08
CA ARG A 83 20.67 -7.03 20.49
C ARG A 83 19.97 -6.06 21.45
N VAL A 84 19.97 -4.76 21.13
CA VAL A 84 19.29 -3.73 21.93
C VAL A 84 17.77 -3.93 21.89
N ARG A 85 17.19 -4.23 20.72
CA ARG A 85 15.74 -4.48 20.59
C ARG A 85 15.33 -5.78 21.28
N ASP A 86 16.16 -6.81 21.19
CA ASP A 86 15.93 -8.10 21.87
C ASP A 86 15.95 -7.91 23.39
N MET A 87 16.90 -7.14 23.92
CA MET A 87 16.97 -6.78 25.35
C MET A 87 15.77 -5.95 25.81
N LEU A 88 15.17 -5.15 24.92
CA LEU A 88 14.00 -4.32 25.20
C LEU A 88 12.67 -5.04 24.90
N HIS A 89 12.70 -6.32 24.50
CA HIS A 89 11.51 -7.10 24.09
C HIS A 89 10.62 -6.37 23.07
N LEU A 90 11.24 -5.60 22.17
CA LEU A 90 10.50 -4.84 21.17
C LEU A 90 9.98 -5.77 20.07
N PRO A 91 8.76 -5.52 19.54
CA PRO A 91 8.22 -6.33 18.45
C PRO A 91 9.17 -6.40 17.26
N SER A 92 9.38 -7.62 16.76
CA SER A 92 10.11 -7.92 15.53
C SER A 92 9.15 -8.38 14.44
N GLY A 93 9.47 -8.08 13.19
CA GLY A 93 8.77 -8.68 12.06
C GLY A 93 9.06 -10.18 11.98
N PRO A 94 8.22 -10.96 11.27
CA PRO A 94 8.50 -12.37 11.06
C PRO A 94 9.81 -12.54 10.29
N ARG A 95 10.51 -13.62 10.61
CA ARG A 95 11.71 -14.04 9.91
C ARG A 95 11.35 -14.49 8.49
N ARG A 96 12.34 -14.51 7.60
CA ARG A 96 12.14 -14.97 6.22
C ARG A 96 11.57 -16.39 6.20
N GLU A 97 12.11 -17.30 7.00
CA GLU A 97 11.70 -18.71 7.00
C GLU A 97 10.25 -18.87 7.50
N GLU A 98 9.83 -18.04 8.45
CA GLU A 98 8.45 -18.00 8.95
C GLU A 98 7.51 -17.51 7.84
N PHE A 99 7.89 -16.42 7.15
CA PHE A 99 7.15 -15.91 6.00
C PHE A 99 7.04 -16.96 4.88
N GLU A 100 8.15 -17.58 4.47
CA GLU A 100 8.18 -18.61 3.42
C GLU A 100 7.31 -19.81 3.79
N THR A 101 7.36 -20.26 5.06
CA THR A 101 6.51 -21.34 5.56
C THR A 101 5.03 -21.02 5.46
N ILE A 102 4.64 -19.78 5.73
CA ILE A 102 3.25 -19.32 5.60
C ILE A 102 2.88 -19.21 4.12
N ALA A 103 3.70 -18.54 3.31
CA ALA A 103 3.41 -18.23 1.91
C ALA A 103 3.31 -19.51 1.05
N GLN A 104 4.17 -20.51 1.28
CA GLN A 104 4.10 -21.81 0.59
C GLN A 104 2.81 -22.60 0.87
N LYS A 105 2.14 -22.32 2.00
CA LYS A 105 0.87 -22.97 2.37
C LYS A 105 -0.35 -22.23 1.81
N LEU A 106 -0.17 -21.03 1.26
CA LEU A 106 -1.28 -20.25 0.71
C LEU A 106 -1.76 -20.89 -0.62
N PRO A 107 -3.05 -21.21 -0.76
CA PRO A 107 -3.57 -21.82 -1.99
C PRO A 107 -3.34 -20.92 -3.21
N GLY A 108 -2.76 -21.49 -4.27
CA GLY A 108 -2.52 -20.82 -5.55
C GLY A 108 -1.30 -19.90 -5.59
N PHE A 109 -0.61 -19.67 -4.46
CA PHE A 109 0.62 -18.89 -4.44
C PHE A 109 1.82 -19.74 -4.88
N LYS A 110 2.66 -19.17 -5.75
CA LYS A 110 3.90 -19.77 -6.24
C LYS A 110 5.07 -18.81 -6.02
N VAL A 111 6.27 -19.35 -5.82
CA VAL A 111 7.49 -18.55 -5.74
C VAL A 111 7.68 -17.81 -7.05
N LEU A 112 8.02 -16.52 -6.96
CA LEU A 112 8.34 -15.73 -8.14
C LEU A 112 9.82 -15.91 -8.49
N GLU A 113 10.07 -16.69 -9.54
CA GLU A 113 11.41 -17.21 -9.89
C GLU A 113 12.50 -16.15 -10.03
N ARG A 114 12.13 -14.95 -10.47
CA ARG A 114 13.06 -13.83 -10.69
C ARG A 114 13.79 -13.34 -9.43
N PHE A 115 13.37 -13.77 -8.23
CA PHE A 115 14.02 -13.45 -6.94
C PHE A 115 14.60 -14.67 -6.21
N VAL A 116 14.57 -15.84 -6.83
CA VAL A 116 15.14 -17.05 -6.25
C VAL A 116 16.65 -16.84 -6.02
N GLY A 117 17.09 -17.00 -4.77
CA GLY A 117 18.48 -16.82 -4.37
C GLY A 117 18.85 -15.44 -3.80
N ASN A 118 17.95 -14.45 -3.80
CA ASN A 118 18.20 -13.20 -3.08
C ASN A 118 17.99 -13.42 -1.58
N PRO A 119 19.02 -13.39 -0.71
CA PRO A 119 18.85 -13.58 0.74
C PRO A 119 17.96 -12.49 1.37
N GLN A 120 17.89 -11.32 0.74
CA GLN A 120 17.19 -10.13 1.25
C GLN A 120 15.76 -9.97 0.72
N ALA A 121 15.26 -10.88 -0.12
CA ALA A 121 13.88 -10.77 -0.62
C ALA A 121 13.29 -12.15 -0.95
N CYS A 122 12.00 -12.32 -0.72
CA CYS A 122 11.25 -13.51 -1.15
C CYS A 122 9.81 -13.13 -1.49
N TRP A 123 9.40 -13.41 -2.74
CA TRP A 123 8.12 -12.99 -3.30
C TRP A 123 7.33 -14.21 -3.76
N TYR A 124 6.03 -14.20 -3.47
CA TYR A 124 5.09 -15.22 -3.90
C TYR A 124 3.91 -14.57 -4.62
N GLU A 125 3.46 -15.18 -5.69
CA GLU A 125 2.40 -14.65 -6.55
C GLU A 125 1.26 -15.66 -6.68
N ASN A 126 0.03 -15.16 -6.62
CA ASN A 126 -1.15 -15.86 -7.08
C ASN A 126 -1.74 -15.10 -8.28
N SER A 127 -1.32 -15.50 -9.48
CA SER A 127 -1.71 -14.84 -10.74
C SER A 127 -3.22 -14.89 -11.00
N ALA A 128 -3.92 -15.91 -10.50
CA ALA A 128 -5.37 -16.01 -10.65
C ALA A 128 -6.13 -14.94 -9.85
N LEU A 129 -5.50 -14.40 -8.80
CA LEU A 129 -6.06 -13.33 -7.97
C LEU A 129 -5.41 -11.97 -8.23
N GLY A 130 -4.35 -11.91 -9.04
CA GLY A 130 -3.51 -10.72 -9.21
C GLY A 130 -2.83 -10.26 -7.90
N ILE A 131 -2.64 -11.17 -6.94
CA ILE A 131 -2.05 -10.84 -5.63
C ILE A 131 -0.59 -11.32 -5.56
N LEU A 132 0.27 -10.43 -5.11
CA LEU A 132 1.65 -10.71 -4.74
C LEU A 132 1.80 -10.50 -3.23
N VAL A 133 2.52 -11.39 -2.57
CA VAL A 133 2.99 -11.20 -1.20
C VAL A 133 4.49 -11.22 -1.17
N ASP A 134 5.09 -10.31 -0.41
CA ASP A 134 6.54 -10.25 -0.27
C ASP A 134 7.03 -10.06 1.15
N TRP A 135 8.26 -10.52 1.34
CA TRP A 135 9.13 -10.20 2.45
C TRP A 135 10.44 -9.67 1.88
N ASN A 136 10.94 -8.55 2.39
CA ASN A 136 12.20 -7.97 1.95
C ASN A 136 12.95 -7.27 3.06
N VAL A 137 14.28 -7.14 2.92
CA VAL A 137 15.11 -6.25 3.74
C VAL A 137 15.47 -5.05 2.90
N HIS A 138 15.02 -3.87 3.30
CA HIS A 138 15.33 -2.61 2.64
C HIS A 138 16.04 -1.66 3.61
N SER A 139 16.95 -0.85 3.09
CA SER A 139 17.54 0.26 3.84
C SER A 139 16.75 1.52 3.57
N ASP A 140 16.37 2.26 4.61
CA ASP A 140 15.87 3.62 4.43
C ASP A 140 17.02 4.61 4.13
N ARG A 141 16.66 5.87 3.88
CA ARG A 141 17.60 6.96 3.56
C ARG A 141 18.60 7.27 4.68
N ILE A 142 18.39 6.76 5.90
CA ILE A 142 19.21 7.01 7.09
C ILE A 142 20.05 5.75 7.41
N ASN A 143 20.21 4.82 6.45
CA ASN A 143 20.91 3.55 6.61
C ASN A 143 20.30 2.62 7.68
N SER A 144 19.05 2.84 8.09
CA SER A 144 18.35 1.90 8.96
C SER A 144 17.75 0.78 8.11
N LYS A 145 18.16 -0.46 8.40
CA LYS A 145 17.60 -1.63 7.73
C LYS A 145 16.26 -1.99 8.35
N ASN A 146 15.26 -2.19 7.51
CA ASN A 146 13.93 -2.63 7.86
C ASN A 146 13.56 -3.89 7.09
N ILE A 147 12.78 -4.75 7.74
CA ILE A 147 12.07 -5.88 7.14
C ILE A 147 10.72 -5.35 6.65
N GLY A 148 10.50 -5.32 5.34
CA GLY A 148 9.23 -5.05 4.71
C GLY A 148 8.43 -6.34 4.50
N ILE A 149 7.13 -6.27 4.73
CA ILE A 149 6.17 -7.31 4.37
C ILE A 149 4.99 -6.65 3.70
N ALA A 150 4.55 -7.15 2.56
CA ALA A 150 3.38 -6.61 1.91
C ALA A 150 2.51 -7.68 1.25
N ALA A 151 1.24 -7.32 1.07
CA ALA A 151 0.35 -7.92 0.10
C ALA A 151 -0.09 -6.82 -0.86
N VAL A 152 0.06 -7.06 -2.15
CA VAL A 152 -0.12 -6.08 -3.21
C VAL A 152 -1.01 -6.69 -4.27
N TYR A 153 -2.01 -5.95 -4.72
CA TYR A 153 -2.63 -6.25 -6.01
C TYR A 153 -1.76 -5.61 -7.10
N PHE A 154 -1.10 -6.43 -7.91
CA PHE A 154 -0.06 -5.97 -8.86
C PHE A 154 -0.60 -5.60 -10.24
N GLU A 155 -1.91 -5.77 -10.44
CA GLU A 155 -2.64 -5.29 -11.61
C GLU A 155 -3.42 -4.00 -11.25
N THR A 156 -4.19 -3.48 -12.21
CA THR A 156 -5.12 -2.38 -11.97
C THR A 156 -6.53 -2.74 -12.42
N VAL A 157 -7.54 -2.31 -11.67
CA VAL A 157 -8.95 -2.51 -12.03
C VAL A 157 -9.60 -1.21 -12.53
N PRO A 158 -10.62 -1.27 -13.40
CA PRO A 158 -11.18 -0.09 -14.05
C PRO A 158 -12.08 0.76 -13.15
N THR A 159 -12.51 0.27 -11.98
CA THR A 159 -13.35 1.04 -11.06
C THR A 159 -12.98 0.81 -9.60
N LEU A 160 -13.14 1.84 -8.78
CA LEU A 160 -12.91 1.76 -7.33
C LEU A 160 -13.81 0.71 -6.66
N GLU A 161 -15.05 0.54 -7.11
CA GLU A 161 -15.97 -0.45 -6.54
C GLU A 161 -15.54 -1.90 -6.84
N VAL A 162 -15.00 -2.17 -8.03
CA VAL A 162 -14.40 -3.48 -8.33
C VAL A 162 -13.22 -3.75 -7.39
N LEU A 163 -12.36 -2.74 -7.17
CA LEU A 163 -11.24 -2.86 -6.22
C LEU A 163 -11.77 -3.19 -4.81
N ILE A 164 -12.73 -2.41 -4.31
CA ILE A 164 -13.27 -2.55 -2.94
C ILE A 164 -13.95 -3.91 -2.74
N GLN A 165 -14.76 -4.37 -3.69
CA GLN A 165 -15.62 -5.53 -3.50
C GLN A 165 -14.93 -6.85 -3.82
N GLN A 166 -14.00 -6.87 -4.79
CA GLN A 166 -13.44 -8.11 -5.32
C GLN A 166 -11.97 -8.32 -4.95
N ILE A 167 -11.20 -7.23 -4.87
CA ILE A 167 -9.73 -7.31 -4.73
C ILE A 167 -9.30 -7.07 -3.28
N LEU A 168 -9.78 -5.98 -2.69
CA LEU A 168 -9.38 -5.50 -1.37
C LEU A 168 -9.59 -6.55 -0.25
N PRO A 169 -10.67 -7.37 -0.24
CA PRO A 169 -10.80 -8.45 0.73
C PRO A 169 -9.66 -9.47 0.66
N ASN A 170 -9.15 -9.76 -0.54
CA ASN A 170 -8.02 -10.67 -0.72
C ASN A 170 -6.71 -10.03 -0.26
N VAL A 171 -6.44 -8.76 -0.61
CA VAL A 171 -5.26 -8.02 -0.14
C VAL A 171 -5.20 -8.01 1.39
N VAL A 172 -6.30 -7.62 2.05
CA VAL A 172 -6.39 -7.58 3.52
C VAL A 172 -6.24 -8.98 4.14
N LYS A 173 -6.93 -9.98 3.58
CA LYS A 173 -6.85 -11.37 4.05
C LYS A 173 -5.42 -11.90 4.01
N TYR A 174 -4.76 -11.80 2.86
CA TYR A 174 -3.41 -12.36 2.69
C TYR A 174 -2.38 -11.58 3.48
N PHE A 175 -2.49 -10.25 3.57
CA PHE A 175 -1.67 -9.44 4.45
C PHE A 175 -1.77 -9.89 5.91
N ASN A 176 -2.99 -10.06 6.44
CA ASN A 176 -3.20 -10.46 7.83
C ASN A 176 -2.72 -11.91 8.12
N ILE A 177 -2.70 -12.78 7.11
CA ILE A 177 -2.16 -14.15 7.22
C ILE A 177 -0.63 -14.13 7.27
N ILE A 178 0.03 -13.43 6.34
CA ILE A 178 1.50 -13.36 6.30
C ILE A 178 2.09 -12.49 7.42
N ASN A 179 1.27 -11.61 8.01
CA ASN A 179 1.67 -10.69 9.06
C ASN A 179 0.81 -10.82 10.33
N PRO A 180 1.08 -11.83 11.18
CA PRO A 180 0.29 -12.05 12.39
C PRO A 180 0.50 -10.98 13.48
N THR A 181 1.57 -10.17 13.38
CA THR A 181 1.92 -9.18 14.42
C THR A 181 1.31 -7.80 14.18
N ARG A 182 1.08 -7.42 12.92
CA ARG A 182 0.37 -6.19 12.55
C ARG A 182 -0.69 -6.51 11.52
N GLN A 183 -1.94 -6.44 11.97
CA GLN A 183 -3.10 -6.78 11.16
C GLN A 183 -3.93 -5.54 10.87
N LEU A 184 -4.45 -5.47 9.65
CA LEU A 184 -5.49 -4.54 9.27
C LEU A 184 -6.82 -5.01 9.84
N ASN A 185 -7.35 -4.29 10.82
CA ASN A 185 -8.67 -4.56 11.37
C ASN A 185 -9.79 -3.95 10.51
N PRO A 186 -11.03 -4.45 10.62
CA PRO A 186 -12.15 -3.97 9.79
C PRO A 186 -12.44 -2.47 9.94
N VAL A 187 -12.17 -1.87 11.11
CA VAL A 187 -12.42 -0.44 11.34
C VAL A 187 -11.47 0.41 10.49
N ILE A 188 -10.18 0.06 10.44
CA ILE A 188 -9.19 0.73 9.60
C ILE A 188 -9.55 0.57 8.12
N VAL A 189 -9.90 -0.64 7.71
CA VAL A 189 -10.28 -0.94 6.33
C VAL A 189 -11.48 -0.09 5.89
N ASN A 190 -12.55 -0.08 6.68
CA ASN A 190 -13.77 0.66 6.37
C ASN A 190 -13.53 2.18 6.33
N LYS A 191 -12.72 2.73 7.26
CA LYS A 191 -12.35 4.15 7.24
C LYS A 191 -11.56 4.51 5.99
N THR A 192 -10.61 3.64 5.59
CA THR A 192 -9.78 3.84 4.40
C THR A 192 -10.64 3.81 3.12
N ILE A 193 -11.57 2.86 3.02
CA ILE A 193 -12.54 2.78 1.93
C ILE A 193 -13.42 4.04 1.85
N ALA A 194 -13.95 4.50 3.00
CA ALA A 194 -14.78 5.70 3.04
C ALA A 194 -14.03 6.94 2.56
N LEU A 195 -12.76 7.10 2.98
CA LEU A 195 -11.90 8.18 2.52
C LEU A 195 -11.59 8.10 1.02
N ALA A 196 -11.32 6.89 0.51
CA ALA A 196 -11.07 6.69 -0.91
C ALA A 196 -12.29 7.10 -1.76
N ARG A 197 -13.50 6.67 -1.37
CA ARG A 197 -14.75 7.08 -2.03
C ARG A 197 -14.97 8.59 -2.02
N GLN A 198 -14.68 9.24 -0.89
CA GLN A 198 -14.80 10.70 -0.79
C GLN A 198 -13.82 11.46 -1.68
N ARG A 199 -12.66 10.87 -1.99
CA ARG A 199 -11.62 11.49 -2.83
C ARG A 199 -11.73 11.12 -4.30
N ASP A 200 -12.31 9.97 -4.61
CA ASP A 200 -12.48 9.50 -5.99
C ASP A 200 -13.34 10.45 -6.85
N ILE A 201 -14.29 11.16 -6.22
CA ILE A 201 -15.12 12.19 -6.89
C ILE A 201 -14.32 13.44 -7.33
N ILE A 202 -13.06 13.59 -6.88
CA ILE A 202 -12.19 14.72 -7.22
C ILE A 202 -11.44 14.36 -8.50
N ILE A 203 -11.68 15.12 -9.57
CA ILE A 203 -11.02 14.92 -10.87
C ILE A 203 -9.74 15.79 -10.91
N PRO A 204 -8.55 15.19 -11.09
CA PRO A 204 -7.31 15.93 -11.17
C PRO A 204 -7.26 16.78 -12.44
N LYS A 205 -6.89 18.05 -12.28
CA LYS A 205 -6.62 18.96 -13.41
C LYS A 205 -5.14 18.99 -13.72
N ARG A 206 -4.79 18.99 -15.01
CA ARG A 206 -3.44 19.26 -15.47
C ARG A 206 -3.14 20.76 -15.34
N ARG A 207 -1.96 21.12 -14.83
CA ARG A 207 -1.47 22.51 -14.84
C ARG A 207 -1.15 22.90 -16.28
N VAL A 208 -1.94 23.79 -16.87
CA VAL A 208 -1.58 24.46 -18.12
C VAL A 208 -0.64 25.59 -17.73
N SER A 209 0.65 25.49 -18.07
CA SER A 209 1.58 26.61 -17.89
C SER A 209 1.08 27.78 -18.73
N ARG A 210 0.82 28.92 -18.09
CA ARG A 210 0.64 30.21 -18.78
C ARG A 210 1.98 30.76 -19.19
#